data_AF-A0A094M9N2-F1
#
_entry.id   AF-A0A094M9N2-F1
#
_cell.length_a   1.000
_cell.length_b   1.000
_cell.length_c   1.000
_cell.angle_alpha   90.00
_cell.angle_beta   90.00
_cell.angle_gamma   90.00
#
_symmetry.space_group_name_H-M   'P 1'
#
loop_
_entity.id
_entity.type
_entity.pdbx_description
1 polymer ?
#
loop_
_entity_poly.entity_id
_entity_poly.type
_entity_poly.pdbx_seq_one_letter_code
_entity_poly.pdbx_strand_id
1 'polypeptide(L)'
;MSIKKLPDYRLRQKILYVDKANQNVLQDYGNSLLEEGFLSDALDFYQKAEDKGGLQKIKDIAFDRGDVMLFQQAAKALNLELKPADWETIGQKAISLKKYSFARHALEKVNNEEMLNSLNKIMQQEVDSKSA
;
A
#
# COMPACT_ATOMS: atom_id res chain seq x y z
N MET A 1 5.67 -24.67 -2.74
CA MET A 1 4.86 -25.60 -1.92
C MET A 1 3.90 -24.74 -1.11
N SER A 2 2.60 -25.04 -1.07
CA SER A 2 1.67 -24.23 -0.27
C SER A 2 2.01 -24.37 1.22
N ILE A 3 2.34 -23.24 1.86
CA ILE A 3 2.62 -23.19 3.29
C ILE A 3 1.31 -23.51 4.01
N LYS A 4 1.25 -24.68 4.67
CA LYS A 4 0.01 -25.25 5.26
C LYS A 4 -0.65 -24.39 6.35
N LYS A 5 0.00 -23.33 6.83
CA LYS A 5 -0.55 -22.42 7.84
C LYS A 5 0.19 -21.08 7.77
N LEU A 6 -0.55 -19.98 7.66
CA LEU A 6 0.04 -18.65 7.75
C LEU A 6 0.81 -18.51 9.08
N PRO A 7 2.01 -17.92 9.07
CA PRO A 7 2.76 -17.71 10.29
C PRO A 7 2.04 -16.72 11.19
N ASP A 8 1.96 -17.04 12.48
CA ASP A 8 1.52 -16.07 13.49
C ASP A 8 2.54 -14.93 13.65
N TYR A 9 2.18 -13.89 14.39
CA TYR A 9 3.04 -12.71 14.55
C TYR A 9 4.45 -13.05 15.05
N ARG A 10 4.59 -13.98 15.99
CA ARG A 10 5.90 -14.36 16.55
C ARG A 10 6.72 -15.13 15.52
N LEU A 11 6.08 -16.04 14.80
CA LEU A 11 6.73 -16.80 13.75
C LEU A 11 7.16 -15.91 12.58
N ARG A 12 6.36 -14.90 12.21
CA ARG A 12 6.72 -13.88 11.20
C ARG A 12 7.98 -13.12 11.59
N GLN A 13 8.02 -12.59 12.80
CA GLN A 13 9.20 -11.88 13.31
C GLN A 13 10.45 -12.77 13.31
N LYS A 14 10.30 -14.04 13.68
CA LYS A 14 11.40 -15.00 13.64
C LYS A 14 11.91 -15.21 12.21
N ILE A 15 11.03 -15.44 11.24
CA ILE A 15 11.42 -15.69 9.85
C ILE A 15 12.08 -14.46 9.21
N LEU A 16 11.55 -13.25 9.47
CA LEU A 16 12.04 -12.02 8.85
C LEU A 16 13.39 -11.55 9.43
N TYR A 17 13.63 -11.75 10.73
CA TYR A 17 14.71 -11.07 11.44
C TYR A 17 15.66 -11.99 12.21
N VAL A 18 15.24 -13.22 12.54
CA VAL A 18 16.04 -14.14 13.39
C VAL A 18 16.64 -15.27 12.56
N ASP A 19 15.81 -15.92 11.75
CA ASP A 19 16.25 -17.02 10.90
C ASP A 19 16.83 -16.45 9.60
N LYS A 20 17.99 -16.95 9.16
CA LYS A 20 18.52 -16.68 7.81
C LYS A 20 17.72 -17.48 6.78
N ALA A 21 16.42 -17.20 6.69
CA ALA A 21 15.56 -17.79 5.68
C ALA A 21 16.12 -17.42 4.30
N ASN A 22 16.17 -18.41 3.40
CA ASN A 22 16.58 -18.15 2.03
C ASN A 22 15.49 -17.38 1.28
N GLN A 23 15.88 -16.75 0.17
CA GLN A 23 15.02 -15.87 -0.62
C GLN A 23 13.70 -16.55 -1.04
N ASN A 24 13.77 -17.81 -1.48
CA ASN A 24 12.61 -18.57 -1.94
C ASN A 24 11.58 -18.80 -0.82
N VAL A 25 12.02 -19.09 0.40
CA VAL A 25 11.10 -19.25 1.54
C VAL A 25 10.40 -17.93 1.87
N LEU A 26 11.13 -16.81 1.84
CA LEU A 26 10.56 -15.49 2.06
C LEU A 26 9.53 -15.12 0.98
N GLN A 27 9.80 -15.44 -0.29
CA GLN A 27 8.85 -15.28 -1.39
C GLN A 27 7.59 -16.12 -1.21
N ASP A 28 7.72 -17.39 -0.83
CA ASP A 28 6.57 -18.28 -0.60
C ASP A 28 5.67 -17.74 0.53
N TYR A 29 6.25 -17.19 1.61
CA TYR A 29 5.50 -16.53 2.66
C TYR A 29 4.83 -15.24 2.17
N GLY A 30 5.55 -14.40 1.41
CA GLY A 30 4.99 -13.20 0.79
C GLY A 30 3.78 -13.53 -0.09
N ASN A 31 3.88 -14.56 -0.92
CA ASN A 31 2.78 -15.05 -1.77
C ASN A 31 1.58 -15.51 -0.94
N SER A 32 1.81 -16.30 0.10
CA SER A 32 0.74 -16.79 0.98
C SER A 32 0.02 -15.63 1.70
N LEU A 33 0.77 -14.63 2.17
CA LEU A 33 0.20 -13.44 2.81
C LEU A 33 -0.57 -12.57 1.82
N LEU A 34 -0.07 -12.45 0.58
CA LEU A 34 -0.73 -11.72 -0.49
C LEU A 34 -2.07 -12.34 -0.87
N GLU A 35 -2.13 -13.67 -1.04
CA GLU A 35 -3.35 -14.42 -1.35
C GLU A 35 -4.44 -14.22 -0.28
N GLU A 36 -4.04 -14.10 0.98
CA GLU A 36 -4.92 -13.90 2.12
C GLU A 36 -5.22 -12.40 2.39
N GLY A 37 -4.69 -11.50 1.57
CA GLY A 37 -4.95 -10.07 1.62
C GLY A 37 -4.15 -9.29 2.67
N PHE A 38 -3.17 -9.92 3.34
CA PHE A 38 -2.26 -9.29 4.30
C PHE A 38 -1.16 -8.50 3.57
N LEU A 39 -1.53 -7.45 2.86
CA LEU A 39 -0.63 -6.74 1.94
C LEU A 39 0.60 -6.12 2.62
N SER A 40 0.44 -5.50 3.79
CA SER A 40 1.56 -4.90 4.51
C SER A 40 2.55 -5.96 5.00
N ASP A 41 2.06 -7.08 5.52
CA ASP A 41 2.93 -8.20 5.91
C ASP A 41 3.63 -8.77 4.67
N ALA A 42 2.91 -8.97 3.55
CA ALA A 42 3.49 -9.48 2.30
C ALA A 42 4.61 -8.56 1.78
N LEU A 43 4.46 -7.24 1.92
CA LEU A 43 5.47 -6.25 1.52
C LEU A 43 6.79 -6.46 2.28
N ASP A 44 6.73 -6.67 3.60
CA ASP A 44 7.92 -6.90 4.41
C ASP A 44 8.68 -8.16 3.95
N PHE A 45 7.94 -9.23 3.64
CA PHE A 45 8.52 -10.47 3.11
C PHE A 45 9.15 -10.29 1.73
N TYR A 46 8.46 -9.63 0.80
CA TYR A 46 9.02 -9.38 -0.53
C TYR A 46 10.21 -8.42 -0.49
N GLN A 47 10.18 -7.40 0.36
CA GLN A 47 11.30 -6.50 0.55
C GLN A 47 12.52 -7.25 1.09
N LYS A 48 12.32 -8.12 2.08
CA LYS A 48 13.40 -8.94 2.64
C LYS A 48 13.94 -9.96 1.63
N ALA A 49 13.08 -10.45 0.75
CA ALA A 49 13.44 -11.35 -0.34
C ALA A 49 13.98 -10.63 -1.58
N GLU A 50 14.08 -9.30 -1.58
CA GLU A 50 14.42 -8.51 -2.79
C GLU A 50 13.54 -8.87 -4.01
N ASP A 51 12.30 -9.31 -3.76
CA ASP A 51 11.37 -9.74 -4.80
C ASP A 51 10.66 -8.53 -5.43
N LYS A 52 11.27 -8.01 -6.50
CA LYS A 52 10.71 -6.90 -7.26
C LYS A 52 9.35 -7.21 -7.87
N GLY A 53 9.09 -8.47 -8.24
CA GLY A 53 7.80 -8.89 -8.81
C GLY A 53 6.68 -8.82 -7.79
N GLY A 54 6.92 -9.35 -6.59
CA GLY A 54 6.00 -9.25 -5.46
C GLY A 54 5.74 -7.81 -5.02
N LEU A 55 6.79 -7.00 -4.91
CA LEU A 55 6.67 -5.58 -4.57
C LEU A 55 5.88 -4.78 -5.62
N GLN A 56 6.09 -5.05 -6.92
CA GLN A 56 5.34 -4.40 -7.99
C GLN A 56 3.85 -4.77 -7.93
N LYS A 57 3.52 -6.05 -7.68
CA LYS A 57 2.12 -6.48 -7.47
C LYS A 57 1.46 -5.74 -6.30
N ILE A 58 2.16 -5.58 -5.17
CA ILE A 58 1.63 -4.82 -4.03
C ILE A 58 1.41 -3.37 -4.40
N LYS A 59 2.34 -2.74 -5.11
CA LYS A 59 2.20 -1.36 -5.58
C LYS A 59 0.94 -1.20 -6.44
N ASP A 60 0.71 -2.11 -7.38
CA ASP A 60 -0.46 -2.06 -8.28
C ASP A 60 -1.77 -2.28 -7.52
N ILE A 61 -1.81 -3.25 -6.60
CA ILE A 61 -2.99 -3.49 -5.74
C ILE A 61 -3.27 -2.28 -4.85
N ALA A 62 -2.24 -1.69 -4.25
CA ALA A 62 -2.37 -0.49 -3.43
C ALA A 62 -2.91 0.68 -4.26
N PHE A 63 -2.43 0.81 -5.50
CA PHE A 63 -2.95 1.80 -6.44
C PHE A 63 -4.44 1.59 -6.70
N ASP A 64 -4.84 0.39 -7.09
CA ASP A 64 -6.24 0.08 -7.40
C ASP A 64 -7.17 0.26 -6.21
N ARG A 65 -6.68 0.02 -5.00
CA ARG A 65 -7.42 0.22 -3.75
C ARG A 65 -7.38 1.67 -3.25
N GLY A 66 -6.63 2.57 -3.88
CA GLY A 66 -6.41 3.94 -3.38
C GLY A 66 -5.75 3.98 -2.01
N ASP A 67 -4.91 2.98 -1.69
CA ASP A 67 -4.12 2.95 -0.46
C ASP A 67 -2.78 3.66 -0.70
N VAL A 68 -2.79 4.97 -0.46
CA VAL A 68 -1.64 5.85 -0.74
C VAL A 68 -0.42 5.48 0.09
N MET A 69 -0.61 5.04 1.35
CA MET A 69 0.52 4.72 2.23
C MET A 69 1.21 3.43 1.77
N LEU A 70 0.44 2.39 1.47
CA LEU A 70 0.99 1.13 0.98
C LEU A 70 1.63 1.31 -0.41
N PHE A 71 1.02 2.12 -1.28
CA PHE A 71 1.59 2.47 -2.58
C PHE A 71 2.96 3.14 -2.44
N GLN A 72 3.08 4.12 -1.54
CA GLN A 72 4.36 4.78 -1.24
C GLN A 72 5.40 3.79 -0.70
N GLN A 73 5.02 2.92 0.23
CA GLN A 73 5.92 1.92 0.82
C GLN A 73 6.45 0.95 -0.25
N ALA A 74 5.58 0.46 -1.14
CA ALA A 74 5.96 -0.42 -2.22
C ALA A 74 6.88 0.27 -3.25
N ALA A 75 6.59 1.52 -3.61
CA ALA A 75 7.46 2.31 -4.47
C ALA A 75 8.85 2.52 -3.85
N LYS A 76 8.91 2.84 -2.56
CA LYS A 76 10.18 2.98 -1.82
C LYS A 76 10.96 1.67 -1.78
N ALA A 77 10.30 0.53 -1.51
CA ALA A 77 10.94 -0.78 -1.49
C ALA A 77 11.50 -1.19 -2.88
N LEU A 78 10.87 -0.71 -3.96
CA LEU A 78 11.37 -0.85 -5.33
C LEU A 78 12.49 0.14 -5.70
N ASN A 79 12.88 1.04 -4.79
CA ASN A 79 13.77 2.18 -5.06
C ASN A 79 13.26 3.08 -6.19
N LEU A 80 11.94 3.26 -6.29
CA LEU A 80 11.31 4.18 -7.23
C LEU A 80 11.06 5.52 -6.56
N GLU A 81 11.44 6.59 -7.26
CA GLU A 81 11.08 7.95 -6.89
C GLU A 81 9.71 8.28 -7.49
N LEU A 82 8.74 8.58 -6.61
CA LEU A 82 7.40 8.99 -7.04
C LEU A 82 7.41 10.45 -7.49
N LYS A 83 7.01 10.68 -8.74
CA LYS A 83 6.89 12.00 -9.34
C LYS A 83 5.59 12.67 -8.88
N PRO A 84 5.47 14.00 -9.02
CA PRO A 84 4.23 14.70 -8.71
C PRO A 84 2.98 14.08 -9.37
N ALA A 85 3.08 13.69 -10.65
CA ALA A 85 1.99 13.04 -11.37
C ALA A 85 1.53 11.71 -10.73
N ASP A 86 2.46 10.94 -10.13
CA ASP A 86 2.11 9.69 -9.45
C ASP A 86 1.25 9.96 -8.21
N TRP A 87 1.63 10.99 -7.43
CA TRP A 87 0.89 11.45 -6.25
C TRP A 87 -0.50 11.98 -6.60
N GLU A 88 -0.60 12.78 -7.66
CA GLU A 88 -1.89 13.28 -8.12
C GLU A 88 -2.81 12.15 -8.57
N THR A 89 -2.26 11.18 -9.33
CA THR A 89 -3.04 10.06 -9.85
C THR A 89 -3.55 9.17 -8.72
N ILE A 90 -2.70 8.78 -7.76
CA ILE A 90 -3.17 7.98 -6.61
C ILE A 90 -4.11 8.79 -5.71
N GLY A 91 -3.90 10.10 -5.59
CA GLY A 91 -4.79 11.00 -4.87
C GLY A 91 -6.20 10.99 -5.46
N GLN A 92 -6.33 11.21 -6.77
CA GLN A 92 -7.61 11.13 -7.49
C GLN A 92 -8.27 9.77 -7.36
N LYS A 93 -7.50 8.68 -7.46
CA LYS A 93 -8.00 7.32 -7.24
C LYS A 93 -8.59 7.17 -5.84
N ALA A 94 -7.90 7.65 -4.81
CA ALA A 94 -8.41 7.66 -3.44
C ALA A 94 -9.68 8.52 -3.28
N ILE A 95 -9.79 9.67 -3.96
CA ILE A 95 -11.01 10.51 -3.98
C ILE A 95 -12.19 9.72 -4.56
N SER A 96 -11.99 9.06 -5.71
CA SER A 96 -13.06 8.27 -6.36
C SER A 96 -13.57 7.11 -5.48
N LEU A 97 -12.72 6.61 -4.59
CA LEU A 97 -13.04 5.56 -3.63
C LEU A 97 -13.50 6.11 -2.26
N LYS A 98 -13.70 7.44 -2.16
CA LYS A 98 -14.08 8.17 -0.94
C LYS A 98 -13.09 7.98 0.23
N LYS A 99 -11.85 7.64 -0.08
CA LYS A 99 -10.74 7.47 0.87
C LYS A 99 -10.04 8.82 1.11
N TYR A 100 -10.79 9.78 1.66
CA TYR A 100 -10.36 11.18 1.68
C TYR A 100 -9.09 11.45 2.48
N SER A 101 -8.83 10.72 3.57
CA SER A 101 -7.58 10.85 4.33
C SER A 101 -6.36 10.45 3.50
N PHE A 102 -6.46 9.37 2.72
CA PHE A 102 -5.42 8.94 1.80
C PHE A 102 -5.26 9.94 0.65
N ALA A 103 -6.36 10.39 0.05
CA ALA A 103 -6.34 11.40 -1.01
C ALA A 103 -5.61 12.68 -0.56
N ARG A 104 -5.98 13.19 0.63
CA ARG A 104 -5.34 14.37 1.22
C ARG A 104 -3.83 14.16 1.39
N HIS A 105 -3.42 13.02 1.93
CA HIS A 105 -2.00 12.71 2.10
C HIS A 105 -1.23 12.77 0.78
N ALA A 106 -1.81 12.24 -0.31
CA ALA A 106 -1.17 12.28 -1.63
C ALA A 106 -1.05 13.71 -2.17
N LEU A 107 -2.11 14.52 -2.06
CA LEU A 107 -2.13 15.90 -2.55
C LEU A 107 -1.20 16.83 -1.75
N GLU A 108 -1.02 16.58 -0.46
CA GLU A 108 -0.05 17.29 0.38
C GLU A 108 1.41 17.03 -0.06
N LYS A 109 1.71 15.89 -0.72
CA LYS A 109 3.06 15.63 -1.27
C LYS A 109 3.44 16.53 -2.44
N VAL A 110 2.44 17.08 -3.13
CA VAL A 110 2.61 17.90 -4.33
C VAL A 110 2.15 19.34 -4.15
N ASN A 111 1.74 19.72 -2.94
CA ASN A 111 1.17 21.04 -2.63
C ASN A 111 0.05 21.45 -3.61
N ASN A 112 -0.79 20.50 -4.04
CA ASN A 112 -1.86 20.77 -5.00
C ASN A 112 -3.07 21.39 -4.28
N GLU A 113 -3.00 22.70 -4.05
CA GLU A 113 -4.01 23.48 -3.30
C GLU A 113 -5.40 23.42 -3.95
N GLU A 114 -5.47 23.42 -5.29
CA GLU A 114 -6.73 23.36 -6.03
C GLU A 114 -7.48 22.06 -5.74
N MET A 115 -6.79 20.92 -5.81
CA MET A 115 -7.39 19.62 -5.50
C MET A 115 -7.68 19.47 -4.01
N LEU A 116 -6.85 20.00 -3.11
CA LEU A 116 -7.12 20.00 -1.67
C LEU A 116 -8.39 20.79 -1.32
N ASN A 117 -8.58 21.97 -1.93
CA ASN A 117 -9.78 22.76 -1.77
C ASN A 117 -11.02 22.04 -2.32
N SER A 118 -10.89 21.38 -3.47
CA SER A 118 -11.97 20.58 -4.06
C SER A 118 -12.32 19.39 -3.18
N LEU A 119 -11.33 18.70 -2.61
CA LEU A 119 -11.52 17.61 -1.65
C LEU A 119 -12.27 18.07 -0.40
N ASN A 120 -11.91 19.22 0.18
CA ASN A 120 -12.60 19.77 1.34
C ASN A 120 -14.09 20.06 1.05
N LYS A 121 -14.41 20.58 -0.14
CA LYS A 121 -15.80 20.80 -0.56
C LYS A 121 -16.58 19.48 -0.68
N ILE A 122 -15.97 18.45 -1.28
CA ILE A 122 -16.58 17.11 -1.39
C ILE A 122 -16.86 16.55 0.00
N MET A 123 -15.88 16.62 0.92
CA MET A 123 -16.05 16.13 2.29
C MET A 123 -17.18 16.86 3.03
N GLN A 124 -17.28 18.18 2.89
CA GLN A 124 -18.36 18.96 3.51
C GLN A 124 -19.74 18.54 2.94
N GLN A 125 -19.86 18.43 1.62
CA GLN A 125 -21.11 18.00 0.98
C GLN A 125 -21.54 16.60 1.41
N GLU A 126 -20.61 15.67 1.60
CA GLU A 126 -20.94 14.33 2.11
C GLU A 126 -21.42 14.34 3.57
N VAL A 127 -20.85 15.20 4.41
CA VAL A 127 -21.29 15.37 5.81
C VAL A 127 -22.70 15.95 5.85
N ASP A 128 -22.96 16.97 5.04
CA ASP A 128 -24.27 17.62 4.96
C ASP A 128 -25.33 16.65 4.43
N SER A 129 -24.99 15.84 3.42
CA SER A 129 -25.90 14.85 2.82
C SER A 129 -26.25 13.67 3.74
N LYS A 130 -25.39 13.34 4.72
CA LYS A 130 -25.64 12.27 5.71
C LYS A 130 -26.41 12.76 6.94
N SER A 131 -26.50 14.07 7.11
CA SER A 131 -27.16 14.72 8.25
C SER A 131 -28.59 15.19 7.93
N ALA A 132 -29.02 15.01 6.68
CA ALA A 132 -30.36 15.29 6.17
C ALA A 132 -31.17 14.01 6.04
#